data_AF-A0AAQ4CPM8-F1
#
_entry.id   AF-A0AAQ4CPM8-F1
#
_cell.length_a   1.000
_cell.length_b   1.000
_cell.length_c   1.000
_cell.angle_alpha   90.00
_cell.angle_beta   90.00
_cell.angle_gamma   90.00
#
_symmetry.space_group_name_H-M   'P 1'
#
loop_
_entity.id
_entity.type
_entity.pdbx_description
1 polymer ?
#
loop_
_entity_poly.entity_id
_entity_poly.type
_entity_poly.pdbx_seq_one_letter_code
_entity_poly.pdbx_strand_id
1 'polypeptide(L)'
;MMKRPIDGLRSSLKCEICEEKISFFKCNVCERHVCHDDYLIDKKICKVCEMSFCMICKSNLSIGSCEYCGRIICEDCTQYFDGARRICKECYRKRMTY
;
A
#
# COMPACT_ATOMS: atom_id res chain seq x y z
N MET A 1 11.85 -27.48 -1.83
CA MET A 1 10.60 -27.69 -1.06
C MET A 1 9.48 -26.92 -1.75
N MET A 2 8.52 -27.61 -2.37
CA MET A 2 7.36 -26.96 -2.99
C MET A 2 6.31 -26.67 -1.91
N LYS A 3 5.94 -25.39 -1.74
CA LYS A 3 4.86 -24.99 -0.84
C LYS A 3 3.53 -25.51 -1.41
N ARG A 4 2.72 -26.18 -0.58
CA ARG A 4 1.39 -26.65 -1.00
C ARG A 4 0.43 -25.45 -1.08
N PRO A 5 -0.50 -25.43 -2.04
CA PRO A 5 -1.56 -24.43 -2.08
C PRO A 5 -2.45 -24.56 -0.83
N ILE A 6 -2.97 -23.43 -0.37
CA ILE A 6 -3.74 -23.30 0.87
C ILE A 6 -5.13 -23.93 0.65
N ASP A 7 -5.57 -24.80 1.57
CA ASP A 7 -6.82 -25.56 1.45
C ASP A 7 -8.02 -24.63 1.19
N GLY A 8 -8.71 -24.81 0.06
CA GLY A 8 -9.91 -24.07 -0.34
C GLY A 8 -10.38 -24.41 -1.76
N LEU A 9 -11.63 -24.02 -2.08
CA LEU A 9 -12.28 -24.21 -3.39
C LEU A 9 -11.35 -23.75 -4.53
N ARG A 10 -11.30 -24.40 -5.69
CA ARG A 10 -10.33 -24.10 -6.79
C ARG A 10 -10.15 -22.60 -7.17
N SER A 11 -11.16 -21.75 -6.93
CA SER A 11 -11.10 -20.29 -7.08
C SER A 11 -10.25 -19.58 -6.02
N SER A 12 -10.13 -20.13 -4.80
CA SER A 12 -9.32 -19.60 -3.69
C SER A 12 -7.81 -19.77 -3.89
N LEU A 13 -7.40 -20.51 -4.92
CA LEU A 13 -5.99 -20.68 -5.26
C LEU A 13 -5.45 -19.59 -6.19
N LYS A 14 -6.31 -18.68 -6.66
CA LYS A 14 -5.89 -17.60 -7.55
C LYS A 14 -5.32 -16.42 -6.76
N CYS A 15 -4.44 -15.67 -7.40
CA CYS A 15 -3.98 -14.38 -6.93
C CYS A 15 -5.19 -13.45 -6.77
N GLU A 16 -5.36 -12.88 -5.59
CA GLU A 16 -6.42 -11.91 -5.28
C GLU A 16 -6.16 -10.51 -5.88
N ILE A 17 -5.10 -10.35 -6.69
CA ILE A 17 -4.79 -9.11 -7.43
C ILE A 17 -5.03 -9.31 -8.93
N CYS A 18 -4.39 -10.30 -9.54
CA CYS A 18 -4.49 -10.50 -10.99
C CYS A 18 -5.57 -11.49 -11.41
N GLU A 19 -6.11 -12.31 -10.49
CA GLU A 19 -7.16 -13.32 -10.74
C GLU A 19 -6.84 -14.37 -11.83
N GLU A 20 -5.61 -14.38 -12.33
CA GLU A 20 -5.14 -15.24 -13.42
C GLU A 20 -4.20 -16.34 -12.91
N LYS A 21 -3.21 -15.96 -12.08
CA LYS A 21 -2.11 -16.83 -11.64
C LYS A 21 -2.42 -17.50 -10.31
N ILE A 22 -1.75 -18.62 -10.02
CA ILE A 22 -1.84 -19.29 -8.72
C ILE A 22 -1.19 -18.39 -7.64
N SER A 23 -1.82 -18.30 -6.47
CA SER A 23 -1.29 -17.62 -5.30
C SER A 23 -0.30 -18.52 -4.55
N PHE A 24 0.83 -17.95 -4.14
CA PHE A 24 1.90 -18.66 -3.44
C PHE A 24 2.30 -17.98 -2.12
N PHE A 25 1.85 -16.75 -1.90
CA PHE A 25 2.25 -15.91 -0.78
C PHE A 25 1.03 -15.24 -0.14
N LYS A 26 1.10 -14.98 1.16
CA LYS A 26 0.15 -14.13 1.89
C LYS A 26 0.83 -12.79 2.21
N CYS A 27 0.17 -11.67 1.93
CA CYS A 27 0.67 -10.34 2.27
C CYS A 27 0.63 -10.10 3.78
N ASN A 28 1.71 -9.58 4.37
CA ASN A 28 1.76 -9.30 5.82
C ASN A 28 0.95 -8.07 6.27
N VAL A 29 0.43 -7.29 5.32
CA VAL A 29 -0.31 -6.03 5.61
C VAL A 29 -1.80 -6.19 5.37
N CYS A 30 -2.19 -6.64 4.17
CA CYS A 30 -3.61 -6.76 3.80
C CYS A 30 -4.10 -8.20 3.74
N GLU A 31 -3.26 -9.18 4.08
CA GLU A 31 -3.60 -10.60 4.13
C GLU A 31 -4.03 -11.28 2.82
N ARG A 32 -4.09 -10.56 1.71
CA ARG A 32 -4.34 -11.14 0.38
C ARG A 32 -3.33 -12.23 0.02
N HIS A 33 -3.82 -13.28 -0.61
CA HIS A 33 -3.04 -14.32 -1.25
C HIS A 33 -2.68 -13.90 -2.68
N VAL A 34 -1.39 -13.85 -2.98
CA VAL A 34 -0.89 -13.27 -4.23
C VAL A 34 0.13 -14.18 -4.91
N CYS A 35 0.24 -14.05 -6.23
CA CYS A 35 1.23 -14.75 -7.03
C CYS A 35 2.64 -14.12 -6.88
N HIS A 36 3.65 -14.76 -7.47
CA HIS A 36 5.03 -14.25 -7.47
C HIS A 36 5.14 -12.84 -8.05
N ASP A 37 4.38 -12.54 -9.10
CA ASP A 37 4.48 -11.26 -9.80
C ASP A 37 3.95 -10.10 -8.97
N ASP A 38 2.99 -10.35 -8.09
CA ASP A 38 2.36 -9.32 -7.26
C ASP A 38 2.91 -9.28 -5.83
N TYR A 39 3.89 -10.12 -5.51
CA TYR A 39 4.53 -10.18 -4.20
C TYR A 39 5.95 -9.62 -4.24
N LEU A 40 6.26 -8.73 -3.30
CA LEU A 40 7.61 -8.20 -3.08
C LEU A 40 8.28 -9.01 -1.97
N ILE A 41 9.11 -9.98 -2.36
CA ILE A 41 9.74 -10.94 -1.44
C ILE A 41 10.55 -10.24 -0.34
N ASP A 42 11.36 -9.25 -0.70
CA ASP A 42 12.24 -8.55 0.25
C ASP A 42 11.46 -7.77 1.32
N LYS A 43 10.26 -7.31 0.96
CA LYS A 43 9.38 -6.53 1.85
C LYS A 43 8.29 -7.36 2.52
N LYS A 44 8.09 -8.60 2.06
CA LYS A 44 7.03 -9.52 2.50
C LYS A 44 5.60 -8.96 2.37
N ILE A 45 5.36 -8.17 1.33
CA ILE A 45 4.06 -7.52 1.05
C ILE A 45 3.67 -7.67 -0.41
N CYS A 46 2.40 -7.41 -0.74
CA CYS A 46 1.99 -7.28 -2.13
C CYS A 46 2.32 -5.90 -2.72
N LYS A 47 2.42 -5.81 -4.05
CA LYS A 47 2.64 -4.56 -4.79
C LYS A 47 1.58 -3.50 -4.50
N VAL A 48 0.32 -3.90 -4.29
CA VAL A 48 -0.76 -2.98 -3.94
C VAL A 48 -0.49 -2.28 -2.60
N CYS A 49 -0.05 -3.01 -1.58
CA CYS A 49 0.32 -2.40 -0.29
C CYS A 49 1.52 -1.45 -0.45
N GLU A 50 2.54 -1.85 -1.23
CA GLU A 50 3.69 -0.99 -1.50
C GLU A 50 3.27 0.34 -2.14
N MET A 51 2.38 0.29 -3.13
CA MET A 51 1.84 1.48 -3.80
C MET A 51 0.91 2.31 -2.91
N SER A 52 0.40 1.73 -1.82
CA SER A 52 -0.53 2.38 -0.89
C SER A 52 0.16 3.02 0.32
N PHE A 53 1.48 2.83 0.48
CA PHE A 53 2.20 3.47 1.58
C PHE A 53 2.39 4.96 1.34
N CYS A 54 2.35 5.71 2.44
CA CYS A 54 2.65 7.13 2.46
C CYS A 54 4.00 7.40 1.79
N MET A 55 4.00 8.32 0.82
CA MET A 55 5.21 8.64 0.07
C MET A 55 6.25 9.44 0.89
N ILE A 56 5.92 9.85 2.11
CA ILE A 56 6.82 10.57 3.02
C ILE A 56 7.49 9.59 3.98
N CYS A 57 6.73 8.87 4.81
CA CYS A 57 7.32 7.96 5.80
C CYS A 57 7.61 6.55 5.26
N LYS A 58 7.00 6.14 4.14
CA LYS A 58 7.13 4.80 3.54
C LYS A 58 6.74 3.65 4.47
N SER A 59 6.01 3.93 5.56
CA SER A 59 5.63 2.95 6.58
C SER A 59 4.12 2.82 6.79
N ASN A 60 3.39 3.94 6.82
CA ASN A 60 1.96 3.95 7.13
C ASN A 60 1.13 3.98 5.85
N LEU A 61 -0.02 3.33 5.82
CA LEU A 61 -0.96 3.39 4.69
C LEU A 61 -1.45 4.83 4.49
N SER A 62 -1.55 5.25 3.24
CA SER A 62 -2.06 6.57 2.90
C SER A 62 -3.57 6.68 3.10
N ILE A 63 -4.04 7.84 3.55
CA ILE A 63 -5.47 8.17 3.74
C ILE A 63 -5.99 9.18 2.72
N GLY A 64 -5.13 9.67 1.83
CA GLY A 64 -5.47 10.64 0.80
C GLY A 64 -4.22 11.25 0.18
N SER A 65 -4.40 12.28 -0.65
CA SER A 65 -3.32 12.95 -1.38
C SER A 65 -3.10 14.37 -0.87
N CYS A 66 -1.84 14.82 -0.87
CA CYS A 66 -1.49 16.21 -0.61
C CYS A 66 -1.97 17.10 -1.76
N GLU A 67 -2.76 18.14 -1.45
CA GLU A 67 -3.30 19.07 -2.45
C GLU A 67 -2.22 19.77 -3.27
N TYR A 68 -1.05 20.03 -2.67
CA TYR A 68 0.00 20.80 -3.33
C TYR A 68 1.00 19.96 -4.13
N CYS A 69 1.22 18.69 -3.78
CA CYS A 69 2.23 17.87 -4.46
C CYS A 69 1.71 16.54 -5.00
N GLY A 70 0.43 16.23 -4.82
CA GLY A 70 -0.20 15.00 -5.32
C GLY A 70 0.24 13.71 -4.62
N ARG A 71 1.31 13.73 -3.83
CA ARG A 71 1.78 12.55 -3.08
C ARG A 71 0.70 12.02 -2.16
N ILE A 72 0.50 10.70 -2.16
CA ILE A 72 -0.35 10.02 -1.17
C ILE A 72 0.34 10.07 0.21
N ILE A 73 -0.43 10.40 1.25
CA ILE A 73 0.07 10.65 2.61
C ILE A 73 -0.80 9.97 3.66
N CYS A 74 -0.17 9.51 4.73
CA CYS A 74 -0.86 9.01 5.92
C CYS A 74 -1.32 10.17 6.81
N GLU A 75 -2.07 9.84 7.86
CA GLU A 75 -2.51 10.77 8.89
C GLU A 75 -1.33 11.50 9.54
N ASP A 76 -0.32 10.76 10.03
CA ASP A 76 0.87 11.33 10.70
C ASP A 76 1.72 12.26 9.83
N CYS A 77 1.63 12.13 8.50
CA CYS A 77 2.35 13.00 7.56
C CYS A 77 1.48 14.15 7.02
N THR A 78 0.21 14.22 7.43
CA THR A 78 -0.71 15.33 7.17
C THR A 78 -0.52 16.39 8.26
N GLN A 79 -0.22 17.62 7.85
CA GLN A 79 0.00 18.73 8.77
C GLN A 79 -1.21 19.67 8.86
N TYR A 80 -2.03 19.71 7.82
CA TYR A 80 -3.26 20.48 7.78
C TYR A 80 -4.35 19.66 7.09
N PHE A 81 -5.54 19.68 7.69
CA PHE A 81 -6.75 19.07 7.15
C PHE A 81 -7.98 19.89 7.55
N ASP A 82 -8.84 20.22 6.59
CA ASP A 82 -10.08 20.99 6.81
C ASP A 82 -11.36 20.23 6.43
N GLY A 83 -11.29 18.90 6.36
CA GLY A 83 -12.40 18.05 5.90
C GLY A 83 -12.37 17.81 4.39
N ALA A 84 -11.87 18.75 3.59
CA ALA A 84 -11.77 18.62 2.14
C ALA A 84 -10.31 18.45 1.68
N ARG A 85 -9.41 19.26 2.21
CA ARG A 85 -8.04 19.43 1.72
C ARG A 85 -7.05 18.86 2.70
N ARG A 86 -6.11 18.05 2.22
CA ARG A 86 -4.97 17.55 3.01
C ARG A 86 -3.68 18.16 2.51
N ILE A 87 -2.86 18.69 3.42
CA ILE A 87 -1.53 19.24 3.09
C ILE A 87 -0.48 18.49 3.90
N CYS A 88 0.54 17.97 3.23
CA CYS A 88 1.61 17.25 3.90
C CYS A 88 2.57 18.18 4.65
N LYS A 89 3.22 17.65 5.70
CA LYS A 89 4.19 18.39 6.53
C LYS A 89 5.32 19.06 5.74
N GLU A 90 5.78 18.45 4.65
CA GLU A 90 6.82 19.04 3.81
C GLU A 90 6.33 20.27 3.03
N CYS A 91 5.13 20.22 2.45
CA CYS A 91 4.55 21.35 1.73
C CYS A 91 4.13 22.47 2.69
N TYR A 92 3.59 22.11 3.86
CA TYR A 92 3.21 23.08 4.89
C TYR A 92 4.43 23.86 5.38
N ARG A 93 5.53 23.17 5.73
CA ARG A 93 6.79 23.81 6.15
C ARG A 93 7.34 24.78 5.11
N LYS A 94 7.35 24.39 3.82
CA LYS A 94 7.85 25.25 2.73
C LYS A 94 7.06 26.55 2.61
N ARG A 95 5.76 26.54 2.94
CA ARG A 95 4.86 27.69 2.79
C ARG A 95 4.80 28.61 4.02
N MET A 96 5.28 28.18 5.18
CA MET A 96 5.40 29.01 6.38
C MET A 96 6.66 29.89 6.40
N THR A 97 7.50 29.80 5.38
CA THR A 97 8.79 30.50 5.30
C THR A 97 8.74 31.89 4.65
N TYR A 98 7.55 32.49 4.53
CA TYR A 98 7.33 33.86 4.04
C TYR A 98 6.34 34.58 4.96
#